data_AF-A0AAV7H0V4-F1
#
_entry.id   AF-A0AAV7H0V4-F1
#
_cell.length_a   1.000
_cell.length_b   1.000
_cell.length_c   1.000
_cell.angle_alpha   90.00
_cell.angle_beta   90.00
_cell.angle_gamma   90.00
#
_symmetry.space_group_name_H-M   'P 1'
#
loop_
_entity.id
_entity.type
_entity.pdbx_description
1 polymer ?
#
loop_
_entity_poly.entity_id
_entity_poly.type
_entity_poly.pdbx_seq_one_letter_code
_entity_poly.pdbx_strand_id
1 'polypeptide(L)'
;MPESCLVGSCLENIVFGVFDSEGEIDHTIHGKHHALSISALSGEKADKIMYMFDKGRCTVPMVQVPSEPKIFIFSAFHSGYPDLHICIKVNVVQAPKLNIATSIELLDRNLLVPSNEGLSERQDHSLCSPSLICILKSFVDYTAKLDDEVAELGYQVGQLERNLKILNYQRERIVEEILELKVLVDQQQLSQIHLLVNTKEHVRKQVEEQGNTAAAAFFHLFYANTIEGLQFDYVDDIIGVVALLGIVSDYKLSSILAEYLGETYMLAIVCKSYDTARELEKHSEDGAVNHNCALHAAAAAIGIRIQRRFNVICLEEIRPYEDPIYNDTQRKLAIPAPRFPSGEIPNGFLGYAVNLITLDSHHSNTRTASGFGLRETLFYQLFGKLQVYKTRAEMQQASSCINQAAVSLDGGIIVTSGIIVFGDCEPEIKFPVVPEFHGVISNSAMEILKQIEDKKAVLEAKNKEIEKKAQAHSKTLAKFHKKKEILCSLLPHL
;
A
#
# COMPACT_ATOMS: atom_id res chain seq x y z
N MET A 1 6.46 18.76 29.36
CA MET A 1 6.79 17.50 30.07
C MET A 1 6.55 17.71 31.55
N PRO A 2 6.08 16.70 32.32
CA PRO A 2 5.87 16.81 33.76
C PRO A 2 7.22 16.91 34.51
N GLU A 3 7.28 17.73 35.55
CA GLU A 3 8.50 17.92 36.36
C GLU A 3 8.82 16.70 37.26
N SER A 4 7.81 15.92 37.65
CA SER A 4 7.96 14.71 38.46
C SER A 4 6.96 13.60 38.09
N CYS A 5 7.36 12.34 38.24
CA CYS A 5 6.53 11.14 38.01
C CYS A 5 6.65 10.14 39.16
N LEU A 6 5.64 9.28 39.34
CA LEU A 6 5.65 8.24 40.36
C LEU A 6 6.53 7.05 39.93
N VAL A 7 7.18 6.39 40.89
CA VAL A 7 7.93 5.14 40.65
C VAL A 7 7.07 4.10 39.92
N GLY A 8 7.62 3.48 38.88
CA GLY A 8 6.95 2.44 38.07
C GLY A 8 5.81 2.93 37.19
N SER A 9 5.59 4.24 37.06
CA SER A 9 4.59 4.82 36.14
C SER A 9 5.07 4.84 34.69
N CYS A 10 4.23 5.32 33.78
CA CYS A 10 4.50 5.36 32.34
C CYS A 10 4.24 6.76 31.81
N LEU A 11 5.19 7.31 31.05
CA LEU A 11 5.00 8.56 30.31
C LEU A 11 4.34 8.24 28.98
N GLU A 12 3.09 8.64 28.82
CA GLU A 12 2.29 8.33 27.62
C GLU A 12 2.25 9.49 26.63
N ASN A 13 2.17 9.17 25.33
CA ASN A 13 1.95 10.11 24.22
C ASN A 13 2.93 11.30 24.17
N ILE A 14 4.23 11.02 24.30
CA ILE A 14 5.28 12.05 24.21
C ILE A 14 5.45 12.45 22.74
N VAL A 15 5.20 13.71 22.42
CA VAL A 15 5.35 14.24 21.05
C VAL A 15 6.69 14.97 20.91
N PHE A 16 7.50 14.55 19.94
CA PHE A 16 8.73 15.21 19.52
C PHE A 16 8.46 15.98 18.23
N GLY A 17 8.84 17.24 18.18
CA GLY A 17 8.79 18.07 16.97
C GLY A 17 10.19 18.47 16.55
N VAL A 18 10.47 18.45 15.25
CA VAL A 18 11.65 19.10 14.67
C VAL A 18 11.23 20.47 14.16
N PHE A 19 12.02 21.48 14.48
CA PHE A 19 11.78 22.86 14.10
C PHE A 19 12.89 23.33 13.17
N ASP A 20 12.53 24.10 12.14
CA ASP A 20 13.47 24.74 11.23
C ASP A 20 14.15 25.95 11.88
N SER A 21 15.02 26.64 11.13
CA SER A 21 15.72 27.84 11.61
C SER A 21 14.81 29.02 11.89
N GLU A 22 13.57 29.02 11.38
CA GLU A 22 12.56 30.05 11.64
C GLU A 22 11.71 29.72 12.87
N GLY A 23 11.86 28.52 13.45
CA GLY A 23 11.14 28.06 14.63
C GLY A 23 9.79 27.42 14.31
N GLU A 24 9.51 27.17 13.03
CA GLU A 24 8.32 26.46 12.57
C GLU A 24 8.59 24.96 12.44
N ILE A 25 7.54 24.14 12.42
CA ILE A 25 7.71 22.68 12.33
C ILE A 25 8.23 22.31 10.94
N ASP A 26 9.36 21.63 10.91
CA ASP A 26 9.98 21.19 9.68
C ASP A 26 9.21 19.99 9.09
N HIS A 27 8.27 20.29 8.21
CA HIS A 27 7.46 19.29 7.51
C HIS A 27 8.25 18.44 6.50
N THR A 28 9.49 18.83 6.17
CA THR A 28 10.36 18.05 5.27
C THR A 28 10.90 16.78 5.95
N ILE A 29 10.93 16.76 7.29
CA ILE A 29 11.30 15.57 8.06
C ILE A 29 10.11 14.60 8.13
N HIS A 30 10.02 13.71 7.13
CA HIS A 30 8.93 12.76 7.01
C HIS A 30 9.36 11.44 6.34
N GLY A 31 8.82 10.32 6.83
CA GLY A 31 8.93 9.02 6.15
C GLY A 31 10.10 8.15 6.62
N LYS A 32 10.39 7.08 5.86
CA LYS A 32 11.22 5.94 6.31
C LYS A 32 12.69 6.26 6.60
N HIS A 33 13.19 7.41 6.15
CA HIS A 33 14.56 7.87 6.39
C HIS A 33 14.71 8.74 7.64
N HIS A 34 13.57 9.16 8.23
CA HIS A 34 13.49 10.04 9.39
C HIS A 34 12.84 9.30 10.56
N ALA A 35 13.67 8.71 11.42
CA ALA A 35 13.22 7.96 12.58
C ALA A 35 13.86 8.47 13.88
N LEU A 36 13.06 8.51 14.93
CA LEU A 36 13.46 8.83 16.30
C LEU A 36 13.89 7.54 17.01
N SER A 37 15.08 7.54 17.59
CA SER A 37 15.55 6.52 18.54
C SER A 37 15.49 7.07 19.95
N ILE A 38 15.01 6.28 20.91
CA ILE A 38 15.12 6.59 22.33
C ILE A 38 16.11 5.65 22.99
N SER A 39 17.01 6.19 23.81
CA SER A 39 17.88 5.41 24.68
C SER A 39 17.79 5.90 26.12
N ALA A 40 17.47 5.00 27.05
CA ALA A 40 17.59 5.27 28.47
C ALA A 40 19.04 5.01 28.93
N LEU A 41 19.60 5.91 29.75
CA LEU A 41 20.98 5.80 30.26
C LEU A 41 21.16 4.70 31.35
N SER A 42 20.20 3.79 31.49
CA SER A 42 20.17 2.78 32.56
C SER A 42 20.65 1.42 32.05
N GLY A 43 21.96 1.28 31.82
CA GLY A 43 22.77 0.06 32.05
C GLY A 43 22.45 -1.27 31.36
N GLU A 44 21.29 -1.48 30.77
CA GLU A 44 20.90 -2.75 30.14
C GLU A 44 20.69 -2.55 28.64
N LYS A 45 21.09 -3.54 27.83
CA LYS A 45 20.97 -3.54 26.37
C LYS A 45 19.50 -3.35 25.97
N ALA A 46 19.10 -2.10 25.75
CA ALA A 46 17.75 -1.75 25.35
C ALA A 46 17.57 -2.02 23.85
N ASP A 47 16.52 -2.78 23.52
CA ASP A 47 16.01 -2.88 22.15
C ASP A 47 15.79 -1.47 21.60
N LYS A 48 16.48 -1.15 20.50
CA LYS A 48 16.43 0.17 19.88
C LYS A 48 15.14 0.32 19.09
N ILE A 49 14.04 0.62 19.80
CA ILE A 49 12.75 0.89 19.18
C ILE A 49 12.86 2.21 18.41
N MET A 50 12.47 2.17 17.12
CA MET A 50 12.51 3.30 16.21
C MET A 50 11.08 3.80 15.97
N TYR A 51 10.86 5.10 16.11
CA TYR A 51 9.57 5.75 15.85
C TYR A 51 9.69 6.64 14.62
N MET A 52 8.78 6.53 13.65
CA MET A 52 8.88 7.31 12.41
C MET A 52 8.35 8.74 12.61
N PHE A 53 8.95 9.70 11.92
CA PHE A 53 8.43 11.07 11.85
C PHE A 53 7.33 11.19 10.79
N ASP A 54 6.20 11.75 11.20
CA ASP A 54 5.10 12.20 10.35
C ASP A 54 5.09 13.74 10.28
N LYS A 55 5.43 14.30 9.12
CA LYS A 55 5.46 15.75 8.84
C LYS A 55 6.14 16.58 9.96
N GLY A 56 7.35 16.19 10.36
CA GLY A 56 8.13 16.88 11.39
C GLY A 56 7.78 16.53 12.83
N ARG A 57 6.78 15.67 13.07
CA ARG A 57 6.36 15.22 14.41
C ARG A 57 6.50 13.71 14.59
N CYS A 58 6.86 13.29 15.79
CA CYS A 58 6.93 11.87 16.13
C CYS A 58 6.31 11.64 17.51
N THR A 59 5.36 10.72 17.62
CA THR A 59 4.68 10.40 18.88
C THR A 59 5.20 9.08 19.43
N VAL A 60 5.75 9.14 20.63
CA VAL A 60 6.19 7.98 21.40
C VAL A 60 5.05 7.58 22.33
N PRO A 61 4.49 6.37 22.16
CA PRO A 61 3.28 5.98 22.87
C PRO A 61 3.52 5.83 24.37
N MET A 62 4.70 5.35 24.77
CA MET A 62 5.01 5.05 26.16
C MET A 62 6.52 5.02 26.43
N VAL A 63 6.96 5.63 27.52
CA VAL A 63 8.29 5.44 28.12
C VAL A 63 8.12 4.96 29.56
N GLN A 64 8.71 3.80 29.90
CA GLN A 64 8.64 3.24 31.25
C GLN A 64 9.52 4.03 32.23
N VAL A 65 8.93 4.45 33.35
CA VAL A 65 9.65 5.11 34.43
C VAL A 65 10.22 4.04 35.38
N PRO A 66 11.47 4.15 35.83
CA PRO A 66 12.08 3.21 36.76
C PRO A 66 11.25 3.00 38.04
N SER A 67 11.32 1.79 38.60
CA SER A 67 10.65 1.41 39.84
C SER A 67 11.31 1.95 41.12
N GLU A 68 12.43 2.67 40.98
CA GLU A 68 13.20 3.25 42.08
C GLU A 68 13.17 4.78 42.02
N PRO A 69 13.10 5.47 43.18
CA PRO A 69 13.17 6.92 43.22
C PRO A 69 14.55 7.41 42.77
N LYS A 70 14.61 8.05 41.60
CA LYS A 70 15.84 8.62 41.03
C LYS A 70 15.53 9.68 39.98
N ILE A 71 16.52 10.45 39.58
CA ILE A 71 16.42 11.27 38.37
C ILE A 71 16.51 10.33 37.17
N PHE A 72 15.39 10.17 36.46
CA PHE A 72 15.33 9.38 35.25
C PHE A 72 15.71 10.24 34.05
N ILE A 73 16.74 9.81 33.32
CA ILE A 73 17.23 10.50 32.13
C ILE A 73 17.16 9.57 30.94
N PHE A 74 16.49 10.03 29.90
CA PHE A 74 16.48 9.36 28.60
C PHE A 74 16.73 10.39 27.51
N SER A 75 17.32 9.93 26.42
CA SER A 75 17.72 10.77 25.30
C SER A 75 17.01 10.29 24.04
N ALA A 76 16.59 11.24 23.21
CA ALA A 76 15.96 10.97 21.92
C ALA A 76 16.84 11.56 20.80
N PHE A 77 17.07 10.79 19.74
CA PHE A 77 17.98 11.13 18.65
C PHE A 77 17.31 10.90 17.29
N HIS A 78 17.59 11.75 16.32
CA HIS A 78 17.17 11.55 14.93
C HIS A 78 18.16 10.64 14.17
N SER A 79 17.66 9.68 13.39
CA SER A 79 18.46 8.66 12.70
C SER A 79 19.41 9.21 11.62
N GLY A 80 18.98 10.24 10.91
CA GLY A 80 19.74 10.85 9.80
C GLY A 80 20.50 12.13 10.16
N TYR A 81 20.30 12.67 11.36
CA TYR A 81 20.86 13.96 11.79
C TYR A 81 21.31 13.85 13.25
N PRO A 82 22.58 13.47 13.49
CA PRO A 82 23.10 13.23 14.85
C PRO A 82 23.02 14.46 15.76
N ASP A 83 23.06 15.66 15.17
CA ASP A 83 22.98 16.92 15.91
C ASP A 83 21.56 17.16 16.48
N LEU A 84 20.54 16.58 15.87
CA LEU A 84 19.16 16.64 16.35
C LEU A 84 18.93 15.61 17.46
N HIS A 85 19.21 16.02 18.69
CA HIS A 85 18.98 15.22 19.88
C HIS A 85 18.49 16.06 21.05
N ILE A 86 17.75 15.41 21.97
CA ILE A 86 17.29 16.03 23.20
C ILE A 86 17.41 15.05 24.36
N CYS A 87 17.89 15.55 25.50
CA CYS A 87 17.97 14.81 26.75
C CYS A 87 16.87 15.29 27.70
N ILE A 88 15.98 14.38 28.09
CA ILE A 88 14.85 14.68 28.96
C ILE A 88 15.17 14.15 30.36
N LYS A 89 14.97 15.01 31.35
CA LYS A 89 15.17 14.69 32.77
C LYS A 89 13.83 14.74 33.49
N VAL A 90 13.48 13.68 34.19
CA VAL A 90 12.24 13.58 34.97
C VAL A 90 12.56 13.11 36.38
N ASN A 91 12.03 13.80 37.40
CA ASN A 91 12.24 13.42 38.79
C ASN A 91 11.27 12.29 39.18
N VAL A 92 11.79 11.11 39.52
CA VAL A 92 10.96 9.97 39.94
C VAL A 92 10.84 9.98 41.45
N VAL A 93 9.62 10.21 41.94
CA VAL A 93 9.30 10.31 43.36
C VAL A 93 8.51 9.09 43.83
N GLN A 94 8.76 8.66 45.06
CA GLN A 94 7.94 7.63 45.70
C GLN A 94 6.63 8.26 46.18
N ALA A 95 5.50 7.59 45.95
CA ALA A 95 4.23 8.01 46.52
C ALA A 95 4.37 8.08 48.06
N PRO A 96 3.85 9.13 48.74
CA PRO A 96 3.84 9.16 50.18
C PRO A 96 3.08 7.95 50.70
N LYS A 97 3.74 7.12 51.53
CA LYS A 97 3.07 6.05 52.27
C LYS A 97 2.07 6.72 53.21
N LEU A 98 0.78 6.55 52.95
CA LEU A 98 -0.25 6.96 53.89
C LEU A 98 -0.17 6.01 55.10
N ASN A 99 0.48 6.46 56.17
CA ASN A 99 0.39 5.82 57.47
C ASN A 99 -1.04 6.05 57.98
N ILE A 100 -1.92 5.06 57.82
CA ILE A 100 -3.23 5.00 58.47
C ILE A 100 -3.02 4.58 59.93
N ALA A 101 -2.24 5.38 60.67
CA ALA A 101 -2.06 5.25 62.12
C ALA A 101 -2.48 6.52 62.85
N THR A 102 -2.85 7.60 62.14
CA THR A 102 -3.17 8.89 62.77
C THR A 102 -4.59 9.39 62.50
N SER A 103 -5.42 8.61 61.81
CA SER A 103 -6.86 8.92 61.64
C SER A 103 -7.77 8.10 62.57
N ILE A 104 -7.23 7.19 63.37
CA ILE A 104 -7.98 6.46 64.41
C ILE A 104 -7.89 7.18 65.77
N GLU A 105 -6.88 8.03 66.01
CA GLU A 105 -6.77 8.80 67.27
C GLU A 105 -7.77 9.97 67.39
N LEU A 106 -8.52 10.30 66.34
CA LEU A 106 -9.57 11.34 66.38
C LEU A 106 -10.99 10.78 66.54
N LEU A 107 -11.20 9.46 66.43
CA LEU A 107 -12.52 8.86 66.67
C LEU A 107 -12.69 8.36 68.12
N ASP A 108 -11.59 8.09 68.84
CA ASP A 108 -11.62 7.56 70.21
C ASP A 108 -11.73 8.64 71.30
N ARG A 109 -11.80 9.93 70.95
CA ARG A 109 -11.78 11.03 71.93
C ARG A 109 -13.14 11.68 72.24
N ASN A 110 -14.26 11.14 71.74
CA ASN A 110 -15.58 11.76 71.89
C ASN A 110 -16.63 10.92 72.63
N LEU A 111 -16.22 10.05 73.56
CA LEU A 111 -17.14 9.54 74.59
C LEU A 111 -16.48 9.59 75.97
N LEU A 112 -16.31 10.82 76.47
CA LEU A 112 -16.18 11.05 77.91
C LEU A 112 -17.56 10.81 78.55
N VAL A 113 -17.68 9.75 79.33
CA VAL A 113 -18.75 9.57 80.31
C VAL A 113 -18.45 10.51 81.49
N PRO A 114 -19.40 11.32 82.00
CA PRO A 114 -19.32 11.78 83.37
C PRO A 114 -19.93 10.73 84.30
N SER A 115 -19.10 10.24 85.22
CA SER A 115 -19.51 9.40 86.34
C SER A 115 -20.45 10.16 87.27
N ASN A 116 -21.52 9.50 87.72
CA ASN A 116 -21.79 9.37 89.16
C ASN A 116 -22.83 8.29 89.47
N GLU A 117 -22.39 7.42 90.38
CA GLU A 117 -23.05 6.53 91.34
C GLU A 117 -24.57 6.32 91.34
N GLY A 118 -24.98 5.04 91.42
CA GLY A 118 -26.28 4.65 91.96
C GLY A 118 -26.79 3.26 91.54
N LEU A 119 -26.46 2.25 92.36
CA LEU A 119 -27.26 1.06 92.72
C LEU A 119 -28.03 0.24 91.66
N SER A 120 -27.65 -1.05 91.61
CA SER A 120 -28.49 -2.26 91.56
C SER A 120 -29.23 -2.69 90.29
N GLU A 121 -29.24 -4.02 90.14
CA GLU A 121 -30.21 -4.90 89.48
C GLU A 121 -30.10 -5.28 87.99
N ARG A 122 -30.41 -6.57 87.78
CA ARG A 122 -30.35 -7.41 86.58
C ARG A 122 -31.16 -6.85 85.41
N GLN A 123 -30.75 -7.17 84.17
CA GLN A 123 -31.55 -7.95 83.21
C GLN A 123 -30.79 -8.22 81.91
N ASP A 124 -30.90 -9.45 81.41
CA ASP A 124 -30.61 -9.86 80.03
C ASP A 124 -31.41 -8.99 79.05
N HIS A 125 -30.79 -8.48 77.98
CA HIS A 125 -31.48 -8.31 76.70
C HIS A 125 -30.48 -8.29 75.53
N SER A 126 -30.71 -9.19 74.59
CA SER A 126 -30.12 -9.22 73.25
C SER A 126 -30.36 -7.89 72.53
N LEU A 127 -29.31 -7.26 72.01
CA LEU A 127 -29.43 -6.05 71.19
C LEU A 127 -28.53 -6.21 69.96
N CYS A 128 -29.03 -6.90 68.93
CA CYS A 128 -28.54 -6.67 67.57
C CYS A 128 -29.36 -5.49 67.03
N SER A 129 -28.73 -4.33 66.87
CA SER A 129 -29.42 -3.14 66.39
C SER A 129 -29.94 -3.37 64.94
N PRO A 130 -31.15 -2.87 64.59
CA PRO A 130 -31.67 -2.96 63.22
C PRO A 130 -30.73 -2.36 62.14
N SER A 131 -29.84 -1.44 62.54
CA SER A 131 -28.85 -0.81 61.66
C SER A 131 -27.69 -1.75 61.29
N LEU A 132 -27.23 -2.62 62.19
CA LEU A 132 -26.18 -3.61 61.89
C LEU A 132 -26.66 -4.69 60.90
N ILE A 133 -27.92 -5.12 61.02
CA ILE A 133 -28.55 -6.06 60.10
C ILE A 133 -28.67 -5.45 58.69
N CYS A 134 -29.00 -4.15 58.59
CA CYS A 134 -29.04 -3.44 57.32
C CYS A 134 -27.67 -3.33 56.64
N ILE A 135 -26.62 -3.03 57.41
CA ILE A 135 -25.24 -2.92 56.90
C ILE A 135 -24.74 -4.29 56.40
N LEU A 136 -24.94 -5.35 57.18
CA LEU A 136 -24.55 -6.71 56.79
C LEU A 136 -25.27 -7.16 55.52
N LYS A 137 -26.57 -6.86 55.39
CA LYS A 137 -27.34 -7.19 54.19
C LYS A 137 -26.83 -6.43 52.96
N SER A 138 -26.52 -5.14 53.09
CA SER A 138 -25.94 -4.35 52.01
C SER A 138 -24.55 -4.83 51.57
N PHE A 139 -23.76 -5.35 52.51
CA PHE A 139 -22.44 -5.91 52.25
C PHE A 139 -22.54 -7.25 51.52
N VAL A 140 -23.44 -8.13 51.95
CA VAL A 140 -23.75 -9.40 51.26
C VAL A 140 -24.26 -9.14 49.84
N ASP A 141 -25.21 -8.22 49.67
CA ASP A 141 -25.75 -7.84 48.36
C ASP A 141 -24.67 -7.28 47.42
N TYR A 142 -23.73 -6.48 47.96
CA TYR A 142 -22.60 -5.95 47.20
C TYR A 142 -21.61 -7.06 46.77
N THR A 143 -21.29 -7.99 47.68
CA THR A 143 -20.39 -9.11 47.36
C THR A 143 -20.99 -10.06 46.34
N ALA A 144 -22.29 -10.36 46.41
CA ALA A 144 -23.00 -11.17 45.43
C ALA A 144 -22.98 -10.52 44.04
N LYS A 145 -23.26 -9.21 43.95
CA LYS A 145 -23.18 -8.46 42.70
C LYS A 145 -21.77 -8.44 42.11
N LEU A 146 -20.75 -8.32 42.96
CA LEU A 146 -19.36 -8.34 42.51
C LEU A 146 -18.95 -9.73 41.99
N ASP A 147 -19.44 -10.80 42.61
CA ASP A 147 -19.23 -12.18 42.16
C ASP A 147 -19.87 -12.43 40.78
N ASP A 148 -21.11 -11.99 40.58
CA ASP A 148 -21.80 -12.03 39.28
C ASP A 148 -20.99 -11.28 38.20
N GLU A 149 -20.47 -10.09 38.52
CA GLU A 149 -19.65 -9.30 37.60
C GLU A 149 -18.31 -9.97 37.27
N VAL A 150 -17.70 -10.67 38.23
CA VAL A 150 -16.46 -11.45 38.02
C VAL A 150 -16.75 -12.68 37.15
N ALA A 151 -17.88 -13.36 37.38
CA ALA A 151 -18.31 -14.50 36.59
C ALA A 151 -18.57 -14.12 35.12
N GLU A 152 -19.27 -13.00 34.88
CA GLU A 152 -19.52 -12.48 33.53
C GLU A 152 -18.20 -12.09 32.83
N LEU A 153 -17.29 -11.41 33.52
CA LEU A 153 -15.97 -11.10 32.96
C LEU A 153 -15.16 -12.36 32.64
N GLY A 154 -15.22 -13.38 33.50
CA GLY A 154 -14.59 -14.68 33.25
C GLY A 154 -15.16 -15.39 32.01
N TYR A 155 -16.48 -15.32 31.82
CA TYR A 155 -17.14 -15.84 30.62
C TYR A 155 -16.67 -15.10 29.35
N GLN A 156 -16.61 -13.77 29.40
CA GLN A 156 -16.14 -12.94 28.28
C GLN A 156 -14.67 -13.21 27.94
N VAL A 157 -13.80 -13.36 28.94
CA VAL A 157 -12.39 -13.75 28.74
C VAL A 157 -12.33 -15.10 28.00
N GLY A 158 -13.06 -16.12 28.48
CA GLY A 158 -13.08 -17.43 27.85
C GLY A 158 -13.65 -17.43 26.43
N GLN A 159 -14.60 -16.54 26.11
CA GLN A 159 -15.07 -16.35 24.73
C GLN A 159 -13.99 -15.72 23.84
N LEU A 160 -13.29 -14.70 24.33
CA LEU A 160 -12.23 -14.02 23.58
C LEU A 160 -11.06 -14.97 23.30
N GLU A 161 -10.68 -15.83 24.26
CA GLU A 161 -9.64 -16.85 24.08
C GLU A 161 -10.00 -17.87 23.02
N ARG A 162 -11.24 -18.40 23.05
CA ARG A 162 -11.75 -19.31 22.01
C ARG A 162 -11.72 -18.66 20.63
N ASN A 163 -12.17 -17.41 20.54
CA ASN A 163 -12.15 -16.66 19.29
C ASN A 163 -10.73 -16.44 18.76
N LEU A 164 -9.79 -16.05 19.63
CA LEU A 164 -8.38 -15.89 19.27
C LEU A 164 -7.77 -17.20 18.79
N LYS A 165 -8.12 -18.33 19.41
CA LYS A 165 -7.66 -19.66 18.97
C LYS A 165 -8.15 -19.99 17.55
N ILE A 166 -9.43 -19.74 17.26
CA ILE A 166 -10.02 -19.95 15.93
C ILE A 166 -9.34 -19.05 14.89
N LEU A 167 -9.17 -17.76 15.20
CA LEU A 167 -8.56 -16.79 14.28
C LEU A 167 -7.10 -17.13 13.99
N ASN A 168 -6.31 -17.53 15.00
CA ASN A 168 -4.92 -17.95 14.79
C ASN A 168 -4.82 -19.22 13.94
N TYR A 169 -5.71 -20.20 14.16
CA TYR A 169 -5.78 -21.39 13.31
C TYR A 169 -6.09 -21.03 11.84
N GLN A 170 -7.04 -20.13 11.61
CA GLN A 170 -7.36 -19.66 10.26
C GLN A 170 -6.20 -18.88 9.61
N ARG A 171 -5.48 -18.06 10.40
CA ARG A 171 -4.28 -17.35 9.95
C ARG A 171 -3.20 -18.33 9.50
N GLU A 172 -2.91 -19.35 10.30
CA GLU A 172 -1.92 -20.38 9.99
C GLU A 172 -2.27 -21.14 8.72
N ARG A 173 -3.54 -21.53 8.56
CA ARG A 173 -4.02 -22.14 7.32
C ARG A 173 -3.79 -21.28 6.08
N ILE A 174 -4.07 -19.98 6.15
CA ILE A 174 -3.86 -19.09 5.01
C ILE A 174 -2.37 -18.94 4.69
N VAL A 175 -1.51 -18.89 5.72
CA VAL A 175 -0.05 -18.86 5.51
C VAL A 175 0.43 -20.12 4.81
N GLU A 176 -0.07 -21.29 5.21
CA GLU A 176 0.25 -22.57 4.59
C GLU A 176 -0.21 -22.62 3.12
N GLU A 177 -1.46 -22.22 2.84
CA GLU A 177 -1.99 -22.13 1.48
C GLU A 177 -1.16 -21.18 0.59
N ILE A 178 -0.67 -20.06 1.13
CA ILE A 178 0.24 -19.15 0.40
C ILE A 178 1.59 -19.84 0.09
N LEU A 179 2.12 -20.62 1.03
CA LEU A 179 3.39 -21.34 0.82
C LEU A 179 3.24 -22.42 -0.25
N GLU A 180 2.15 -23.18 -0.23
CA GLU A 180 1.83 -24.18 -1.27
C GLU A 180 1.74 -23.54 -2.66
N LEU A 181 1.01 -22.42 -2.78
CA LEU A 181 0.89 -21.69 -4.03
C LEU A 181 2.24 -21.15 -4.53
N LYS A 182 3.13 -20.72 -3.63
CA LYS A 182 4.49 -20.26 -3.98
C LYS A 182 5.38 -21.39 -4.48
N VAL A 183 5.19 -22.63 -4.03
CA VAL A 183 5.95 -23.79 -4.54
C VAL A 183 5.60 -24.08 -6.00
N LEU A 184 4.39 -23.74 -6.44
CA LEU A 184 3.93 -23.98 -7.81
C LEU A 184 4.50 -22.98 -8.84
N VAL A 185 5.17 -21.91 -8.40
CA VAL A 185 5.73 -20.88 -9.29
C VAL A 185 7.18 -20.59 -8.91
N ASP A 186 8.07 -20.58 -9.90
CA ASP A 186 9.47 -20.26 -9.68
C ASP A 186 9.67 -18.84 -9.11
N GLN A 187 10.58 -18.68 -8.15
CA GLN A 187 10.77 -17.43 -7.39
C GLN A 187 11.29 -16.27 -8.27
N GLN A 188 12.03 -16.58 -9.34
CA GLN A 188 12.46 -15.60 -10.34
C GLN A 188 11.27 -15.16 -11.20
N GLN A 189 10.39 -16.09 -11.60
CA GLN A 189 9.15 -15.76 -12.29
C GLN A 189 8.24 -14.87 -11.43
N LEU A 190 8.05 -15.19 -10.14
CA LEU A 190 7.25 -14.38 -9.21
C LEU A 190 7.74 -12.92 -9.16
N SER A 191 9.06 -12.74 -9.09
CA SER A 191 9.67 -11.40 -9.02
C SER A 191 9.45 -10.61 -10.31
N GLN A 192 9.59 -11.25 -11.47
CA GLN A 192 9.34 -10.62 -12.76
C GLN A 192 7.87 -10.25 -12.96
N ILE A 193 6.94 -11.12 -12.55
CA ILE A 193 5.51 -10.86 -12.68
C ILE A 193 5.10 -9.69 -11.76
N HIS A 194 5.58 -9.68 -10.52
CA HIS A 194 5.30 -8.57 -9.60
C HIS A 194 5.84 -7.24 -10.13
N LEU A 195 7.05 -7.24 -10.71
CA LEU A 195 7.61 -6.06 -11.36
C LEU A 195 6.76 -5.63 -12.57
N LEU A 196 6.33 -6.58 -13.41
CA LEU A 196 5.45 -6.31 -14.55
C LEU A 196 4.13 -5.67 -14.11
N VAL A 197 3.45 -6.28 -13.13
CA VAL A 197 2.17 -5.77 -12.60
C VAL A 197 2.35 -4.37 -12.05
N ASN A 198 3.34 -4.15 -11.18
CA ASN A 198 3.58 -2.82 -10.58
C ASN A 198 3.91 -1.76 -11.63
N THR A 199 4.70 -2.12 -12.64
CA THR A 199 5.09 -1.16 -13.67
C THR A 199 3.93 -0.83 -14.60
N LYS A 200 3.11 -1.82 -14.97
CA LYS A 200 1.86 -1.59 -15.71
C LYS A 200 0.87 -0.75 -14.90
N GLU A 201 0.72 -1.04 -13.61
CA GLU A 201 -0.12 -0.23 -12.71
C GLU A 201 0.36 1.20 -12.58
N HIS A 202 1.68 1.43 -12.54
CA HIS A 202 2.25 2.77 -12.54
C HIS A 202 1.92 3.52 -13.83
N VAL A 203 2.18 2.92 -15.00
CA VAL A 203 1.86 3.53 -16.30
C VAL A 203 0.35 3.76 -16.44
N ARG A 204 -0.49 2.83 -15.98
CA ARG A 204 -1.94 2.99 -15.94
C ARG A 204 -2.35 4.24 -15.16
N LYS A 205 -1.82 4.43 -13.94
CA LYS A 205 -2.09 5.63 -13.14
C LYS A 205 -1.65 6.91 -13.84
N GLN A 206 -0.47 6.90 -14.48
CA GLN A 206 -0.03 8.06 -15.26
C GLN A 206 -1.00 8.40 -16.39
N VAL A 207 -1.58 7.39 -17.06
CA VAL A 207 -2.61 7.61 -18.08
C VAL A 207 -3.93 8.10 -17.47
N GLU A 208 -4.36 7.58 -16.33
CA GLU A 208 -5.56 8.05 -15.61
C GLU A 208 -5.44 9.52 -15.18
N GLU A 209 -4.24 9.93 -14.77
CA GLU A 209 -3.94 11.31 -14.37
C GLU A 209 -3.99 12.30 -15.55
N GLN A 210 -4.02 11.82 -16.81
CA GLN A 210 -4.25 12.62 -18.01
C GLN A 210 -5.74 12.96 -18.20
N GLY A 211 -6.37 13.55 -17.17
CA GLY A 211 -7.82 13.60 -16.93
C GLY A 211 -8.73 14.23 -18.00
N ASN A 212 -8.20 14.72 -19.13
CA ASN A 212 -8.98 15.23 -20.27
C ASN A 212 -8.87 14.36 -21.53
N THR A 213 -8.29 13.16 -21.42
CA THR A 213 -8.02 12.25 -22.54
C THR A 213 -9.01 11.09 -22.61
N ALA A 214 -9.22 10.54 -23.80
CA ALA A 214 -10.05 9.35 -24.00
C ALA A 214 -9.46 8.12 -23.31
N ALA A 215 -8.12 8.01 -23.23
CA ALA A 215 -7.44 6.93 -22.53
C ALA A 215 -7.68 6.98 -21.01
N ALA A 216 -7.67 8.17 -20.40
CA ALA A 216 -8.03 8.32 -18.98
C ALA A 216 -9.49 7.89 -18.74
N ALA A 217 -10.42 8.37 -19.59
CA ALA A 217 -11.82 7.96 -19.50
C ALA A 217 -12.00 6.43 -19.64
N PHE A 218 -11.29 5.81 -20.59
CA PHE A 218 -11.27 4.37 -20.77
C PHE A 218 -10.88 3.65 -19.48
N PHE A 219 -9.78 4.01 -18.83
CA PHE A 219 -9.37 3.34 -17.59
C PHE A 219 -10.37 3.52 -16.44
N HIS A 220 -10.90 4.74 -16.26
CA HIS A 220 -11.91 4.96 -15.22
C HIS A 220 -13.22 4.21 -15.46
N LEU A 221 -13.59 3.95 -16.72
CA LEU A 221 -14.81 3.21 -17.07
C LEU A 221 -14.61 1.68 -16.96
N PHE A 222 -13.51 1.15 -17.49
CA PHE A 222 -13.33 -0.29 -17.66
C PHE A 222 -12.57 -0.97 -16.51
N TYR A 223 -11.85 -0.23 -15.67
CA TYR A 223 -11.06 -0.81 -14.56
C TYR A 223 -11.68 -0.61 -13.16
N ALA A 224 -12.51 0.41 -12.97
CA ALA A 224 -12.97 0.78 -11.63
C ALA A 224 -14.22 0.01 -11.14
N ASN A 225 -14.72 -0.98 -11.90
CA ASN A 225 -15.98 -1.72 -11.61
C ASN A 225 -17.20 -0.80 -11.35
N THR A 226 -17.13 0.49 -11.69
CA THR A 226 -18.01 1.51 -11.10
C THR A 226 -19.30 1.78 -11.84
N ILE A 227 -19.66 1.07 -12.91
CA ILE A 227 -20.94 1.33 -13.58
C ILE A 227 -21.65 0.04 -13.96
N GLU A 228 -22.54 -0.41 -13.08
CA GLU A 228 -23.76 -1.10 -13.49
C GLU A 228 -24.55 -0.15 -14.40
N GLY A 229 -24.50 -0.34 -15.72
CA GLY A 229 -25.36 0.40 -16.65
C GLY A 229 -24.75 0.83 -17.99
N LEU A 230 -23.42 0.70 -18.19
CA LEU A 230 -22.80 0.97 -19.49
C LEU A 230 -22.55 -0.35 -20.24
N GLN A 231 -23.58 -0.82 -20.93
CA GLN A 231 -23.48 -1.93 -21.88
C GLN A 231 -22.78 -1.43 -23.15
N PHE A 232 -21.45 -1.39 -23.11
CA PHE A 232 -20.71 -1.58 -24.36
C PHE A 232 -20.81 -3.07 -24.67
N ASP A 233 -21.66 -3.47 -25.61
CA ASP A 233 -21.75 -4.88 -26.04
C ASP A 233 -20.43 -5.43 -26.64
N TYR A 234 -19.41 -4.57 -26.77
CA TYR A 234 -18.15 -4.78 -27.50
C TYR A 234 -16.88 -4.58 -26.64
N VAL A 235 -16.96 -4.59 -25.30
CA VAL A 235 -15.76 -4.42 -24.44
C VAL A 235 -14.68 -5.45 -24.75
N ASP A 236 -15.08 -6.69 -25.03
CA ASP A 236 -14.17 -7.80 -25.36
C ASP A 236 -13.38 -7.59 -26.67
N ASP A 237 -13.82 -6.63 -27.49
CA ASP A 237 -13.21 -6.25 -28.74
C ASP A 237 -12.15 -5.13 -28.59
N ILE A 238 -12.19 -4.39 -27.47
CA ILE A 238 -11.15 -3.42 -27.12
C ILE A 238 -9.98 -4.16 -26.47
N ILE A 239 -8.79 -3.99 -27.03
CA ILE A 239 -7.57 -4.66 -26.56
C ILE A 239 -6.91 -3.85 -25.43
N GLY A 240 -6.91 -2.51 -25.55
CA GLY A 240 -6.37 -1.61 -24.53
C GLY A 240 -5.71 -0.38 -25.12
N VAL A 241 -4.91 0.32 -24.30
CA VAL A 241 -4.18 1.54 -24.68
C VAL A 241 -2.74 1.19 -25.03
N VAL A 242 -2.20 1.72 -26.14
CA VAL A 242 -0.87 1.38 -26.69
C VAL A 242 0.24 1.35 -25.63
N ALA A 243 0.29 2.36 -24.75
CA ALA A 243 1.27 2.47 -23.66
C ALA A 243 1.39 1.20 -22.77
N LEU A 244 0.34 0.38 -22.68
CA LEU A 244 0.28 -0.80 -21.80
C LEU A 244 0.32 -2.15 -22.55
N LEU A 245 0.31 -2.11 -23.89
CA LEU A 245 0.32 -3.32 -24.73
C LEU A 245 1.73 -3.89 -24.95
N GLY A 246 2.76 -3.05 -24.80
CA GLY A 246 4.16 -3.42 -24.97
C GLY A 246 4.97 -3.26 -23.68
N ILE A 247 6.01 -4.07 -23.53
CA ILE A 247 6.98 -4.03 -22.43
C ILE A 247 8.37 -3.86 -23.03
N VAL A 248 9.26 -3.12 -22.39
CA VAL A 248 10.63 -2.90 -22.86
C VAL A 248 11.66 -3.26 -21.79
N SER A 249 12.89 -3.54 -22.22
CA SER A 249 13.97 -4.01 -21.35
C SER A 249 14.56 -2.93 -20.45
N ASP A 250 14.57 -1.68 -20.90
CA ASP A 250 15.24 -0.59 -20.20
C ASP A 250 14.55 0.76 -20.41
N TYR A 251 14.86 1.68 -19.51
CA TYR A 251 14.27 3.01 -19.46
C TYR A 251 14.58 3.86 -20.70
N LYS A 252 15.81 3.78 -21.23
CA LYS A 252 16.22 4.62 -22.36
C LYS A 252 15.46 4.22 -23.62
N LEU A 253 15.32 2.92 -23.83
CA LEU A 253 14.49 2.38 -24.91
C LEU A 253 13.02 2.79 -24.73
N SER A 254 12.48 2.69 -23.51
CA SER A 254 11.12 3.13 -23.23
C SER A 254 10.88 4.60 -23.59
N SER A 255 11.80 5.46 -23.14
CA SER A 255 11.72 6.89 -23.34
C SER A 255 11.79 7.25 -24.83
N ILE A 256 12.80 6.74 -25.56
CA ILE A 256 12.99 7.11 -26.96
C ILE A 256 11.87 6.57 -27.87
N LEU A 257 11.31 5.39 -27.58
CA LEU A 257 10.18 4.87 -28.34
C LEU A 257 8.89 5.63 -28.06
N ALA A 258 8.66 6.04 -26.81
CA ALA A 258 7.52 6.88 -26.46
C ALA A 258 7.63 8.29 -27.06
N GLU A 259 8.84 8.86 -27.10
CA GLU A 259 9.11 10.14 -27.78
C GLU A 259 8.90 10.01 -29.29
N TYR A 260 9.40 8.94 -29.92
CA TYR A 260 9.22 8.69 -31.35
C TYR A 260 7.73 8.56 -31.74
N LEU A 261 6.93 7.85 -30.94
CA LEU A 261 5.48 7.74 -31.16
C LEU A 261 4.73 9.03 -30.82
N GLY A 262 5.19 9.75 -29.81
CA GLY A 262 4.49 10.89 -29.24
C GLY A 262 3.25 10.49 -28.41
N GLU A 263 2.77 11.45 -27.63
CA GLU A 263 1.64 11.27 -26.70
C GLU A 263 0.38 10.73 -27.41
N THR A 264 0.10 11.23 -28.63
CA THR A 264 -1.11 10.87 -29.38
C THR A 264 -1.20 9.37 -29.70
N TYR A 265 -0.08 8.74 -30.07
CA TYR A 265 -0.06 7.30 -30.34
C TYR A 265 0.11 6.48 -29.05
N MET A 266 0.83 6.99 -28.06
CA MET A 266 0.96 6.32 -26.75
C MET A 266 -0.40 6.19 -26.04
N LEU A 267 -1.27 7.18 -26.18
CA LEU A 267 -2.63 7.20 -25.61
C LEU A 267 -3.70 6.61 -26.55
N ALA A 268 -3.31 6.04 -27.70
CA ALA A 268 -4.28 5.50 -28.64
C ALA A 268 -4.99 4.26 -28.07
N ILE A 269 -6.31 4.18 -28.27
CA ILE A 269 -7.13 3.02 -27.91
C ILE A 269 -7.08 2.02 -29.07
N VAL A 270 -6.82 0.75 -28.78
CA VAL A 270 -6.71 -0.30 -29.78
C VAL A 270 -7.92 -1.21 -29.73
N CYS A 271 -8.61 -1.37 -30.86
CA CYS A 271 -9.78 -2.22 -31.05
C CYS A 271 -9.47 -3.31 -32.09
N LYS A 272 -10.07 -4.49 -31.97
CA LYS A 272 -9.95 -5.52 -33.02
C LYS A 272 -10.72 -5.10 -34.26
N SER A 273 -12.01 -4.77 -34.13
CA SER A 273 -12.89 -4.49 -35.27
C SER A 273 -13.14 -3.01 -35.53
N TYR A 274 -13.54 -2.70 -36.77
CA TYR A 274 -13.90 -1.35 -37.18
C TYR A 274 -15.24 -0.91 -36.57
N ASP A 275 -16.18 -1.84 -36.37
CA ASP A 275 -17.47 -1.55 -35.76
C ASP A 275 -17.29 -1.05 -34.32
N THR A 276 -16.45 -1.71 -33.51
CA THR A 276 -16.12 -1.24 -32.15
C THR A 276 -15.47 0.14 -32.18
N ALA A 277 -14.52 0.37 -33.11
CA ALA A 277 -13.86 1.66 -33.24
C ALA A 277 -14.85 2.79 -33.56
N ARG A 278 -15.83 2.53 -34.44
CA ARG A 278 -16.88 3.49 -34.83
C ARG A 278 -17.85 3.79 -33.68
N GLU A 279 -18.11 2.83 -32.79
CA GLU A 279 -19.01 3.06 -31.65
C GLU A 279 -18.39 3.94 -30.55
N LEU A 280 -17.08 4.20 -30.58
CA LEU A 280 -16.42 5.10 -29.63
C LEU A 280 -16.72 6.59 -29.88
N GLU A 281 -17.09 6.98 -31.11
CA GLU A 281 -17.45 8.36 -31.44
C GLU A 281 -18.65 8.42 -32.41
N LYS A 282 -19.69 9.17 -32.04
CA LYS A 282 -20.86 9.40 -32.89
C LYS A 282 -20.93 10.85 -33.31
N HIS A 283 -21.43 11.06 -34.52
CA HIS A 283 -21.64 12.38 -35.09
C HIS A 283 -23.13 12.67 -35.19
N SER A 284 -23.50 13.94 -34.99
CA SER A 284 -24.83 14.47 -35.25
C SER A 284 -25.09 14.58 -36.76
N GLU A 285 -26.34 14.84 -37.16
CA GLU A 285 -26.72 14.98 -38.58
C GLU A 285 -25.97 16.12 -39.31
N ASP A 286 -25.49 17.12 -38.58
CA ASP A 286 -24.68 18.23 -39.07
C ASP A 286 -23.18 17.88 -39.23
N GLY A 287 -22.79 16.64 -38.90
CA GLY A 287 -21.41 16.17 -38.93
C GLY A 287 -20.56 16.62 -37.74
N ALA A 288 -21.14 17.29 -36.74
CA ALA A 288 -20.43 17.63 -35.50
C ALA A 288 -20.35 16.42 -34.55
N VAL A 289 -19.31 16.34 -33.71
CA VAL A 289 -19.19 15.29 -32.71
C VAL A 289 -20.34 15.41 -31.69
N ASN A 290 -21.07 14.33 -31.48
CA ASN A 290 -22.15 14.27 -30.51
C ASN A 290 -21.61 13.91 -29.12
N HIS A 291 -21.34 14.93 -28.32
CA HIS A 291 -20.82 14.76 -26.95
C HIS A 291 -21.80 14.09 -25.97
N ASN A 292 -23.07 13.91 -26.36
CA ASN A 292 -24.08 13.24 -25.55
C ASN A 292 -24.21 11.74 -25.89
N CYS A 293 -23.29 11.18 -26.66
CA CYS A 293 -23.27 9.78 -27.06
C CYS A 293 -21.90 9.13 -26.85
N ALA A 294 -21.86 7.80 -26.97
CA ALA A 294 -20.63 6.99 -27.02
C ALA A 294 -19.68 7.23 -25.83
N LEU A 295 -18.36 7.21 -26.08
CA LEU A 295 -17.35 7.40 -25.05
C LEU A 295 -17.45 8.78 -24.39
N HIS A 296 -17.91 9.81 -25.09
CA HIS A 296 -18.09 11.15 -24.53
C HIS A 296 -19.17 11.18 -23.44
N ALA A 297 -20.33 10.57 -23.67
CA ALA A 297 -21.38 10.47 -22.66
C ALA A 297 -20.94 9.63 -21.46
N ALA A 298 -20.26 8.51 -21.72
CA ALA A 298 -19.75 7.63 -20.67
C ALA A 298 -18.71 8.37 -19.79
N ALA A 299 -17.77 9.08 -20.41
CA ALA A 299 -16.79 9.89 -19.71
C ALA A 299 -17.45 11.01 -18.89
N ALA A 300 -18.45 11.70 -19.46
CA ALA A 300 -19.16 12.77 -18.76
C ALA A 300 -19.89 12.26 -17.50
N ALA A 301 -20.42 11.04 -17.52
CA ALA A 301 -21.10 10.43 -16.38
C ALA A 301 -20.17 10.21 -15.16
N ILE A 302 -18.86 10.07 -15.38
CA ILE A 302 -17.83 9.95 -14.33
C ILE A 302 -17.07 11.27 -14.10
N GLY A 303 -17.57 12.38 -14.65
CA GLY A 303 -16.98 13.71 -14.47
C GLY A 303 -15.77 14.01 -15.37
N ILE A 304 -15.49 13.17 -16.37
CA ILE A 304 -14.39 13.37 -17.31
C ILE A 304 -14.90 14.01 -18.60
N ARG A 305 -14.27 15.11 -19.02
CA ARG A 305 -14.57 15.76 -20.28
C ARG A 305 -13.44 15.52 -21.27
N ILE A 306 -13.69 14.68 -22.27
CA ILE A 306 -12.74 14.46 -23.38
C ILE A 306 -12.73 15.72 -24.25
N GLN A 307 -11.63 16.47 -24.19
CA GLN A 307 -11.49 17.76 -24.91
C GLN A 307 -10.58 17.69 -26.13
N ARG A 308 -9.70 16.68 -26.18
CA ARG A 308 -8.69 16.51 -27.23
C ARG A 308 -9.14 15.44 -28.22
N ARG A 309 -8.69 15.56 -29.47
CA ARG A 309 -8.77 14.45 -30.44
C ARG A 309 -7.97 13.28 -29.90
N PHE A 310 -8.43 12.07 -30.15
CA PHE A 310 -7.77 10.85 -29.73
C PHE A 310 -7.71 9.85 -30.90
N ASN A 311 -6.68 9.01 -30.89
CA ASN A 311 -6.52 7.98 -31.91
C ASN A 311 -7.20 6.69 -31.47
N VAL A 312 -7.94 6.09 -32.39
CA VAL A 312 -8.40 4.71 -32.29
C VAL A 312 -7.71 3.91 -33.38
N ILE A 313 -7.02 2.83 -33.00
CA ILE A 313 -6.33 1.94 -33.92
C ILE A 313 -7.17 0.67 -34.05
N CYS A 314 -7.73 0.46 -35.24
CA CYS A 314 -8.46 -0.76 -35.58
C CYS A 314 -7.52 -1.79 -36.20
N LEU A 315 -7.41 -2.99 -35.62
CA LEU A 315 -6.50 -4.01 -36.12
C LEU A 315 -6.95 -4.65 -37.45
N GLU A 316 -8.25 -4.80 -37.69
CA GLU A 316 -8.79 -5.36 -38.93
C GLU A 316 -8.48 -4.49 -40.17
N GLU A 317 -8.33 -3.18 -39.96
CA GLU A 317 -7.99 -2.22 -41.01
C GLU A 317 -6.46 -2.13 -41.27
N ILE A 318 -5.63 -2.76 -40.42
CA ILE A 318 -4.18 -2.75 -40.58
C ILE A 318 -3.77 -3.85 -41.55
N ARG A 319 -2.97 -3.48 -42.55
CA ARG A 319 -2.26 -4.46 -43.37
C ARG A 319 -1.15 -5.12 -42.55
N PRO A 320 -1.22 -6.44 -42.28
CA PRO A 320 -0.24 -7.12 -41.45
C PRO A 320 1.11 -7.28 -42.16
N TYR A 321 2.16 -7.53 -41.38
CA TYR A 321 3.43 -8.05 -41.87
C TYR A 321 3.25 -9.52 -42.29
N GLU A 322 3.41 -9.79 -43.58
CA GLU A 322 3.19 -11.13 -44.19
C GLU A 322 4.49 -11.95 -44.35
N ASP A 323 5.63 -11.31 -44.14
CA ASP A 323 6.95 -11.93 -44.25
C ASP A 323 7.23 -12.91 -43.10
N PRO A 324 8.26 -13.78 -43.22
CA PRO A 324 8.55 -14.79 -42.21
C PRO A 324 8.78 -14.21 -40.81
N ILE A 325 8.41 -15.01 -39.81
CA ILE A 325 8.64 -14.75 -38.39
C ILE A 325 9.55 -15.84 -37.82
N TYR A 326 10.31 -15.51 -36.78
CA TYR A 326 11.06 -16.50 -36.02
C TYR A 326 10.10 -17.41 -35.25
N ASN A 327 10.44 -18.70 -35.20
CA ASN A 327 9.75 -19.67 -34.34
C ASN A 327 10.25 -19.54 -32.90
N ASP A 328 10.14 -18.35 -32.33
CA ASP A 328 10.43 -18.05 -30.93
C ASP A 328 9.13 -17.76 -30.16
N THR A 329 9.22 -17.72 -28.83
CA THR A 329 8.06 -17.50 -27.94
C THR A 329 7.45 -16.11 -28.09
N GLN A 330 8.19 -15.16 -28.66
CA GLN A 330 7.78 -13.77 -28.86
C GLN A 330 7.35 -13.47 -30.30
N ARG A 331 7.40 -14.48 -31.18
CA ARG A 331 7.09 -14.42 -32.61
C ARG A 331 7.74 -13.23 -33.30
N LYS A 332 9.04 -13.01 -33.06
CA LYS A 332 9.77 -11.86 -33.62
C LYS A 332 9.76 -11.88 -35.15
N LEU A 333 9.67 -10.71 -35.77
CA LEU A 333 9.66 -10.56 -37.22
C LEU A 333 11.06 -10.87 -37.78
N ALA A 334 11.16 -11.70 -38.82
CA ALA A 334 12.45 -12.05 -39.44
C ALA A 334 12.92 -10.96 -40.42
N ILE A 335 13.13 -9.74 -39.90
CA ILE A 335 13.59 -8.60 -40.68
C ILE A 335 15.13 -8.65 -40.79
N PRO A 336 15.71 -8.66 -42.00
CA PRO A 336 17.17 -8.68 -42.17
C PRO A 336 17.85 -7.48 -41.52
N ALA A 337 18.96 -7.70 -40.83
CA ALA A 337 19.76 -6.61 -40.27
C ALA A 337 20.28 -5.67 -41.40
N PRO A 338 20.37 -4.36 -41.14
CA PRO A 338 20.97 -3.42 -42.09
C PRO A 338 22.43 -3.79 -42.33
N ARG A 339 22.89 -3.60 -43.56
CA ARG A 339 24.28 -3.85 -43.96
C ARG A 339 24.81 -2.71 -44.79
N PHE A 340 26.07 -2.35 -44.58
CA PHE A 340 26.82 -1.50 -45.49
C PHE A 340 27.01 -2.20 -46.85
N PRO A 341 27.38 -1.48 -47.91
CA PRO A 341 27.78 -2.09 -49.18
C PRO A 341 28.93 -3.12 -49.04
N SER A 342 29.75 -3.00 -47.98
CA SER A 342 30.79 -3.98 -47.62
C SER A 342 30.23 -5.29 -47.04
N GLY A 343 28.94 -5.34 -46.70
CA GLY A 343 28.27 -6.48 -46.06
C GLY A 343 28.29 -6.47 -44.52
N GLU A 344 29.03 -5.53 -43.91
CA GLU A 344 29.12 -5.38 -42.45
C GLU A 344 27.84 -4.78 -41.88
N ILE A 345 27.44 -5.23 -40.69
CA ILE A 345 26.31 -4.65 -39.96
C ILE A 345 26.81 -3.35 -39.29
N PRO A 346 26.06 -2.23 -39.38
CA PRO A 346 26.43 -1.01 -38.71
C PRO A 346 26.69 -1.21 -37.22
N ASN A 347 27.82 -0.68 -36.75
CA ASN A 347 28.16 -0.69 -35.33
C ASN A 347 27.06 0.00 -34.52
N GLY A 348 26.80 -0.52 -33.32
CA GLY A 348 25.78 0.03 -32.44
C GLY A 348 24.33 -0.30 -32.82
N PHE A 349 24.06 -1.00 -33.93
CA PHE A 349 22.71 -1.48 -34.25
C PHE A 349 22.24 -2.52 -33.22
N LEU A 350 21.13 -2.22 -32.53
CA LEU A 350 20.56 -3.06 -31.47
C LEU A 350 19.41 -3.95 -31.97
N GLY A 351 18.80 -3.59 -33.08
CA GLY A 351 17.65 -4.29 -33.63
C GLY A 351 16.58 -3.34 -34.16
N TYR A 352 15.49 -3.92 -34.64
CA TYR A 352 14.30 -3.17 -35.02
C TYR A 352 13.40 -2.96 -33.81
N ALA A 353 12.87 -1.76 -33.62
CA ALA A 353 12.03 -1.39 -32.46
C ALA A 353 10.86 -2.36 -32.28
N VAL A 354 10.21 -2.77 -33.38
CA VAL A 354 9.12 -3.76 -33.36
C VAL A 354 9.51 -5.08 -32.71
N ASN A 355 10.78 -5.49 -32.74
CA ASN A 355 11.29 -6.73 -32.11
C ASN A 355 11.91 -6.52 -30.72
N LEU A 356 12.06 -5.27 -30.30
CA LEU A 356 12.54 -4.87 -28.96
C LEU A 356 11.38 -4.65 -27.98
N ILE A 357 10.14 -4.56 -28.47
CA ILE A 357 8.93 -4.68 -27.63
C ILE A 357 8.71 -6.14 -27.26
N THR A 358 8.59 -6.42 -25.97
CA THR A 358 8.15 -7.71 -25.44
C THR A 358 6.65 -7.68 -25.15
N LEU A 359 5.95 -8.76 -25.47
CA LEU A 359 4.53 -8.93 -25.18
C LEU A 359 4.36 -9.90 -24.00
N ASP A 360 3.42 -9.61 -23.10
CA ASP A 360 2.98 -10.59 -22.11
C ASP A 360 2.18 -11.72 -22.76
N SER A 361 1.81 -12.74 -21.98
CA SER A 361 1.09 -13.91 -22.48
C SER A 361 -0.26 -13.57 -23.09
N HIS A 362 -1.01 -12.62 -22.51
CA HIS A 362 -2.32 -12.22 -23.01
C HIS A 362 -2.20 -11.53 -24.38
N HIS A 363 -1.31 -10.54 -24.48
CA HIS A 363 -1.08 -9.77 -25.71
C HIS A 363 -0.39 -10.61 -26.79
N SER A 364 0.51 -11.51 -26.41
CA SER A 364 1.16 -12.45 -27.34
C SER A 364 0.19 -13.48 -27.92
N ASN A 365 -0.88 -13.82 -27.20
CA ASN A 365 -1.94 -14.72 -27.68
C ASN A 365 -3.10 -14.00 -28.39
N THR A 366 -3.16 -12.67 -28.32
CA THR A 366 -4.19 -11.89 -29.00
C THR A 366 -4.04 -12.02 -30.52
N ARG A 367 -5.13 -12.38 -31.21
CA ARG A 367 -5.16 -12.57 -32.67
C ARG A 367 -6.28 -11.75 -33.29
N THR A 368 -6.03 -11.23 -34.49
CA THR A 368 -7.07 -10.71 -35.39
C THR A 368 -7.91 -11.85 -35.95
N ALA A 369 -9.06 -11.53 -36.56
CA ALA A 369 -9.89 -12.51 -37.26
C ALA A 369 -9.10 -13.27 -38.36
N SER A 370 -8.15 -12.60 -39.00
CA SER A 370 -7.21 -13.15 -39.98
C SER A 370 -6.05 -13.97 -39.38
N GLY A 371 -5.97 -14.11 -38.04
CA GLY A 371 -4.96 -14.94 -37.38
C GLY A 371 -3.60 -14.27 -37.15
N PHE A 372 -3.46 -12.97 -37.41
CA PHE A 372 -2.23 -12.21 -37.13
C PHE A 372 -2.20 -11.69 -35.69
N GLY A 373 -1.01 -11.65 -35.07
CA GLY A 373 -0.81 -11.12 -33.73
C GLY A 373 -0.59 -9.60 -33.69
N LEU A 374 -0.42 -9.06 -32.49
CA LEU A 374 -0.17 -7.63 -32.27
C LEU A 374 1.18 -7.16 -32.82
N ARG A 375 2.18 -8.04 -32.87
CA ARG A 375 3.50 -7.69 -33.39
C ARG A 375 3.44 -7.48 -34.91
N GLU A 376 2.79 -8.41 -35.61
CA GLU A 376 2.61 -8.39 -37.06
C GLU A 376 1.66 -7.27 -37.52
N THR A 377 0.76 -6.80 -36.65
CA THR A 377 -0.23 -5.74 -36.94
C THR A 377 0.15 -4.42 -36.26
N LEU A 378 -0.31 -4.19 -35.03
CA LEU A 378 -0.16 -2.96 -34.27
C LEU A 378 1.27 -2.44 -34.21
N PHE A 379 2.21 -3.24 -33.70
CA PHE A 379 3.58 -2.75 -33.46
C PHE A 379 4.36 -2.58 -34.76
N TYR A 380 4.06 -3.38 -35.80
CA TYR A 380 4.63 -3.14 -37.12
C TYR A 380 4.03 -1.90 -37.79
N GLN A 381 2.75 -1.59 -37.58
CA GLN A 381 2.15 -0.33 -38.06
C GLN A 381 2.76 0.90 -37.36
N LEU A 382 3.03 0.81 -36.05
CA LEU A 382 3.59 1.90 -35.26
C LEU A 382 5.08 2.12 -35.52
N PHE A 383 5.87 1.05 -35.62
CA PHE A 383 7.33 1.13 -35.71
C PHE A 383 7.89 0.75 -37.07
N GLY A 384 7.18 -0.03 -37.88
CA GLY A 384 7.67 -0.51 -39.17
C GLY A 384 9.06 -1.13 -39.07
N LYS A 385 10.00 -0.62 -39.89
CA LYS A 385 11.42 -0.99 -39.86
C LYS A 385 12.28 0.04 -39.11
N LEU A 386 11.74 0.68 -38.07
CA LEU A 386 12.47 1.60 -37.21
C LEU A 386 13.69 0.91 -36.60
N GLN A 387 14.87 1.40 -36.93
CA GLN A 387 16.15 0.88 -36.45
C GLN A 387 16.53 1.54 -35.11
N VAL A 388 17.04 0.76 -34.16
CA VAL A 388 17.49 1.28 -32.86
C VAL A 388 19.01 1.14 -32.76
N TYR A 389 19.67 2.23 -32.37
CA TYR A 389 21.11 2.33 -32.20
C TYR A 389 21.51 2.67 -30.77
N LYS A 390 22.73 2.28 -30.38
CA LYS A 390 23.26 2.55 -29.04
C LYS A 390 23.58 4.04 -28.82
N THR A 391 24.16 4.71 -29.82
CA THR A 391 24.49 6.15 -29.75
C THR A 391 24.14 6.89 -31.03
N ARG A 392 23.98 8.21 -30.94
CA ARG A 392 23.72 9.11 -32.07
C ARG A 392 24.86 9.09 -33.07
N ALA A 393 26.10 8.98 -32.61
CA ALA A 393 27.28 8.91 -33.48
C ALA A 393 27.28 7.63 -34.35
N GLU A 394 26.97 6.48 -33.74
CA GLU A 394 26.84 5.21 -34.47
C GLU A 394 25.65 5.23 -35.44
N MET A 395 24.51 5.80 -35.03
CA MET A 395 23.36 6.00 -35.90
C MET A 395 23.70 6.89 -37.12
N GLN A 396 24.47 7.96 -36.92
CA GLN A 396 24.92 8.83 -38.00
C GLN A 396 25.88 8.13 -38.96
N GLN A 397 26.80 7.30 -38.46
CA GLN A 397 27.67 6.48 -39.30
C GLN A 397 26.88 5.47 -40.14
N ALA A 398 25.74 5.01 -39.63
CA ALA A 398 24.83 4.09 -40.30
C ALA A 398 23.85 4.77 -41.28
N SER A 399 23.96 6.08 -41.52
CA SER A 399 22.96 6.84 -42.28
C SER A 399 22.67 6.28 -43.67
N SER A 400 23.67 5.69 -44.35
CA SER A 400 23.50 5.06 -45.66
C SER A 400 22.66 3.78 -45.64
N CYS A 401 22.48 3.16 -44.48
CA CYS A 401 21.76 1.90 -44.28
C CYS A 401 20.37 2.10 -43.66
N ILE A 402 20.03 3.33 -43.28
CA ILE A 402 18.74 3.69 -42.70
C ILE A 402 17.78 3.99 -43.86
N ASN A 403 16.85 3.07 -44.11
CA ASN A 403 15.91 3.17 -45.22
C ASN A 403 14.63 3.96 -44.89
N GLN A 404 14.26 4.03 -43.60
CA GLN A 404 13.04 4.67 -43.12
C GLN A 404 13.38 5.56 -41.92
N ALA A 405 13.22 5.02 -40.72
CA ALA A 405 13.43 5.73 -39.47
C ALA A 405 14.53 5.08 -38.64
N ALA A 406 15.18 5.87 -37.79
CA ALA A 406 16.11 5.37 -36.79
C ALA A 406 16.04 6.19 -35.50
N VAL A 407 16.29 5.53 -34.38
CA VAL A 407 16.47 6.18 -33.08
C VAL A 407 17.74 5.70 -32.40
N SER A 408 18.25 6.50 -31.45
CA SER A 408 19.41 6.16 -30.63
C SER A 408 19.11 6.35 -29.15
N LEU A 409 19.66 5.48 -28.29
CA LEU A 409 19.38 5.47 -26.85
C LEU A 409 19.86 6.72 -26.09
N ASP A 410 20.67 7.57 -26.72
CA ASP A 410 21.13 8.88 -26.21
C ASP A 410 20.34 10.05 -26.82
N GLY A 411 19.14 9.80 -27.35
CA GLY A 411 18.15 10.82 -27.70
C GLY A 411 18.23 11.34 -29.14
N GLY A 412 18.76 10.58 -30.09
CA GLY A 412 18.73 10.96 -31.51
C GLY A 412 17.55 10.30 -32.22
N ILE A 413 16.79 11.07 -33.00
CA ILE A 413 15.65 10.58 -33.79
C ILE A 413 15.78 11.03 -35.25
N ILE A 414 15.63 10.09 -36.17
CA ILE A 414 15.47 10.27 -37.62
C ILE A 414 14.11 9.70 -37.98
N VAL A 415 13.16 10.57 -38.35
CA VAL A 415 11.77 10.16 -38.66
C VAL A 415 11.68 9.52 -40.04
N THR A 416 12.32 10.15 -41.02
CA THR A 416 12.47 9.64 -42.38
C THR A 416 13.75 10.21 -42.98
N SER A 417 14.21 9.67 -44.10
CA SER A 417 15.36 10.19 -44.83
C SER A 417 15.25 11.71 -45.04
N GLY A 418 16.10 12.47 -44.34
CA GLY A 418 16.15 13.93 -44.39
C GLY A 418 15.42 14.69 -43.27
N ILE A 419 14.70 14.01 -42.36
CA ILE A 419 14.03 14.65 -41.21
C ILE A 419 14.67 14.15 -39.91
N ILE A 420 15.37 15.06 -39.23
CA ILE A 420 16.06 14.81 -37.95
C ILE A 420 15.41 15.66 -36.87
N VAL A 421 15.14 15.08 -35.72
CA VAL A 421 14.59 15.79 -34.55
C VAL A 421 15.72 16.17 -33.61
N PHE A 422 15.67 17.41 -33.14
CA PHE A 422 16.59 17.96 -32.14
C PHE A 422 15.78 18.56 -30.99
N GLY A 423 16.35 18.54 -29.78
CA GLY A 423 15.71 19.06 -28.58
C GLY A 423 15.84 18.07 -27.44
N ASP A 424 15.49 18.54 -26.24
CA ASP A 424 15.28 17.68 -25.08
C ASP A 424 13.78 17.52 -24.88
N CYS A 425 13.31 16.28 -24.81
CA CYS A 425 11.90 15.96 -24.64
C CYS A 425 11.80 14.69 -23.80
N GLU A 426 11.27 14.82 -22.59
CA GLU A 426 11.02 13.67 -21.73
C GLU A 426 9.52 13.31 -21.81
N PRO A 427 9.14 12.16 -22.39
CA PRO A 427 7.74 11.79 -22.51
C PRO A 427 7.13 11.47 -21.15
N GLU A 428 5.94 12.01 -20.89
CA GLU A 428 5.19 11.80 -19.65
C GLU A 428 4.73 10.34 -19.51
N ILE A 429 4.25 9.76 -20.62
CA ILE A 429 3.79 8.37 -20.70
C ILE A 429 4.83 7.53 -21.42
N LYS A 430 5.26 6.44 -20.79
CA LYS A 430 6.29 5.53 -21.28
C LYS A 430 5.80 4.09 -21.28
N PHE A 431 6.46 3.22 -22.03
CA PHE A 431 6.20 1.78 -21.93
C PHE A 431 6.67 1.22 -20.58
N PRO A 432 5.96 0.23 -20.01
CA PRO A 432 6.43 -0.52 -18.88
C PRO A 432 7.83 -1.10 -19.09
N VAL A 433 8.73 -0.88 -18.14
CA VAL A 433 10.11 -1.36 -18.16
C VAL A 433 10.25 -2.58 -17.25
N VAL A 434 10.65 -3.71 -17.83
CA VAL A 434 10.97 -4.94 -17.08
C VAL A 434 12.28 -5.51 -17.64
N PRO A 435 13.40 -5.37 -16.92
CA PRO A 435 14.68 -5.92 -17.34
C PRO A 435 14.61 -7.44 -17.49
N GLU A 436 15.27 -7.96 -18.53
CA GLU A 436 15.41 -9.42 -18.77
C GLU A 436 14.08 -10.18 -18.83
N PHE A 437 13.02 -9.51 -19.26
CA PHE A 437 11.71 -10.13 -19.38
C PHE A 437 11.68 -11.09 -20.58
N HIS A 438 11.72 -12.40 -20.31
CA HIS A 438 11.76 -13.44 -21.34
C HIS A 438 10.37 -13.84 -21.87
N GLY A 439 9.32 -13.11 -21.51
CA GLY A 439 8.06 -13.12 -22.24
C GLY A 439 7.24 -14.41 -22.18
N VAL A 440 7.53 -15.32 -21.25
CA VAL A 440 6.67 -16.49 -20.98
C VAL A 440 6.36 -16.56 -19.50
N ILE A 441 5.43 -15.70 -19.07
CA ILE A 441 4.69 -15.96 -17.85
C ILE A 441 3.50 -16.82 -18.26
N SER A 442 3.40 -18.05 -17.75
CA SER A 442 2.20 -18.85 -17.99
C SER A 442 0.98 -18.15 -17.39
N ASN A 443 -0.16 -18.18 -18.08
CA ASN A 443 -1.44 -17.69 -17.53
C ASN A 443 -1.74 -18.33 -16.17
N SER A 444 -1.37 -19.60 -16.00
CA SER A 444 -1.49 -20.30 -14.71
C SER A 444 -0.64 -19.66 -13.60
N ALA A 445 0.58 -19.20 -13.90
CA ALA A 445 1.44 -18.53 -12.93
C ALA A 445 0.87 -17.16 -12.53
N MET A 446 0.26 -16.44 -13.48
CA MET A 446 -0.40 -15.16 -13.22
C MET A 446 -1.67 -15.33 -12.36
N GLU A 447 -2.44 -16.39 -12.59
CA GLU A 447 -3.61 -16.74 -11.77
C GLU A 447 -3.22 -17.18 -10.34
N ILE A 448 -2.20 -18.03 -10.20
CA ILE A 448 -1.65 -18.43 -8.90
C ILE A 448 -1.19 -17.19 -8.13
N LEU A 449 -0.57 -16.21 -8.80
CA LEU A 449 -0.16 -14.96 -8.17
C LEU A 449 -1.32 -14.11 -7.69
N LYS A 450 -2.38 -13.98 -8.50
CA LYS A 450 -3.59 -13.30 -8.06
C LYS A 450 -4.14 -13.96 -6.79
N GLN A 451 -4.19 -15.29 -6.75
CA GLN A 451 -4.61 -16.03 -5.57
C GLN A 451 -3.68 -15.79 -4.36
N ILE A 452 -2.36 -15.71 -4.58
CA ILE A 452 -1.39 -15.37 -3.53
C ILE A 452 -1.69 -13.97 -2.97
N GLU A 453 -1.94 -12.99 -3.83
CA GLU A 453 -2.17 -11.60 -3.40
C GLU A 453 -3.52 -11.44 -2.69
N ASP A 454 -4.58 -12.06 -3.22
CA ASP A 454 -5.89 -12.11 -2.57
C ASP A 454 -5.78 -12.75 -1.17
N LYS A 455 -5.04 -13.87 -1.05
CA LYS A 455 -4.80 -14.52 0.26
C LYS A 455 -3.97 -13.65 1.20
N LYS A 456 -2.97 -12.92 0.72
CA LYS A 456 -2.21 -11.97 1.55
C LYS A 456 -3.10 -10.85 2.06
N ALA A 457 -4.01 -10.31 1.24
CA ALA A 457 -4.96 -9.28 1.67
C ALA A 457 -5.90 -9.82 2.78
N VAL A 458 -6.40 -11.05 2.61
CA VAL A 458 -7.20 -11.74 3.65
C VAL A 458 -6.38 -11.98 4.91
N LEU A 459 -5.10 -12.36 4.78
CA LEU A 459 -4.18 -12.57 5.90
C LEU A 459 -3.97 -11.26 6.69
N GLU A 460 -3.77 -10.14 5.99
CA GLU A 460 -3.61 -8.83 6.61
C GLU A 460 -4.89 -8.42 7.37
N ALA A 461 -6.06 -8.61 6.77
CA ALA A 461 -7.34 -8.35 7.42
C ALA A 461 -7.53 -9.20 8.69
N LYS A 462 -7.18 -10.49 8.64
CA LYS A 462 -7.22 -11.36 9.82
C LYS A 462 -6.23 -10.96 10.89
N ASN A 463 -5.01 -10.55 10.53
CA ASN A 463 -4.03 -10.07 11.50
C ASN A 463 -4.56 -8.83 12.25
N LYS A 464 -5.21 -7.89 11.56
CA LYS A 464 -5.88 -6.74 12.18
C LYS A 464 -7.01 -7.17 13.13
N GLU A 465 -7.80 -8.19 12.76
CA GLU A 465 -8.85 -8.72 13.64
C GLU A 465 -8.26 -9.38 14.90
N ILE A 466 -7.20 -10.19 14.75
CA ILE A 466 -6.48 -10.83 15.86
C ILE A 466 -5.95 -9.76 16.81
N GLU A 467 -5.31 -8.71 16.30
CA GLU A 467 -4.78 -7.62 17.10
C GLU A 467 -5.90 -6.93 17.90
N LYS A 468 -7.01 -6.58 17.24
CA LYS A 468 -8.18 -5.97 17.91
C LYS A 468 -8.74 -6.87 19.00
N LYS A 469 -8.87 -8.18 18.76
CA LYS A 469 -9.37 -9.12 19.77
C LYS A 469 -8.36 -9.38 20.89
N ALA A 470 -7.06 -9.37 20.62
CA ALA A 470 -6.01 -9.49 21.62
C ALA A 470 -6.00 -8.28 22.56
N GLN A 471 -6.17 -7.07 22.02
CA GLN A 471 -6.34 -5.85 22.83
C GLN A 471 -7.60 -5.92 23.70
N ALA A 472 -8.73 -6.41 23.16
CA ALA A 472 -9.95 -6.59 23.93
C ALA A 472 -9.78 -7.63 25.05
N HIS A 473 -9.13 -8.75 24.76
CA HIS A 473 -8.81 -9.80 25.74
C HIS A 473 -7.96 -9.24 26.89
N SER A 474 -6.85 -8.55 26.58
CA SER A 474 -5.98 -7.93 27.58
C SER A 474 -6.74 -6.95 28.50
N LYS A 475 -7.59 -6.09 27.93
CA LYS A 475 -8.42 -5.14 28.69
C LYS A 475 -9.43 -5.85 29.60
N THR A 476 -10.13 -6.86 29.10
CA THR A 476 -11.13 -7.61 29.88
C THR A 476 -10.47 -8.46 30.95
N LEU A 477 -9.32 -9.07 30.66
CA LEU A 477 -8.53 -9.85 31.60
C LEU A 477 -8.00 -8.99 32.76
N ALA A 478 -7.49 -7.79 32.47
CA ALA A 478 -7.06 -6.84 33.50
C ALA A 478 -8.23 -6.43 34.43
N LYS A 479 -9.42 -6.18 33.86
CA LYS A 479 -10.64 -5.90 34.64
C LYS A 479 -11.05 -7.09 35.51
N PHE A 480 -10.99 -8.30 34.96
CA PHE A 480 -11.28 -9.54 35.68
C PHE A 480 -10.35 -9.70 36.89
N HIS A 481 -9.03 -9.57 36.70
CA HIS A 481 -8.07 -9.69 37.80
C HIS A 481 -8.30 -8.64 38.88
N LYS A 482 -8.51 -7.37 38.50
CA LYS A 482 -8.78 -6.29 39.46
C LYS A 482 -10.04 -6.56 40.29
N LYS A 483 -11.14 -6.97 39.67
CA LYS A 483 -12.39 -7.27 40.40
C LYS A 483 -12.30 -8.53 41.25
N LYS A 484 -11.62 -9.56 40.75
CA LYS A 484 -11.36 -10.79 41.49
C LYS A 484 -10.53 -10.52 42.74
N GLU A 485 -9.52 -9.67 42.65
CA GLU A 485 -8.69 -9.27 43.79
C GLU A 485 -9.52 -8.53 44.87
N ILE A 486 -10.39 -7.60 44.45
CA ILE A 486 -11.33 -6.91 45.35
C ILE A 486 -12.25 -7.93 46.02
N LEU A 487 -12.84 -8.85 45.27
CA LEU A 487 -13.70 -9.90 45.82
C LEU A 487 -12.95 -10.78 46.84
N CYS A 488 -11.73 -11.22 46.51
CA CYS A 488 -10.88 -11.99 47.42
C CYS A 488 -10.50 -11.22 48.69
N SER A 489 -10.37 -9.90 48.65
CA SER A 489 -10.11 -9.07 49.83
C SER A 489 -11.33 -8.90 50.74
N LEU A 490 -12.54 -9.07 50.21
CA LEU A 490 -13.80 -8.89 50.95
C LEU A 490 -14.32 -10.20 51.58
N LEU A 491 -13.95 -11.35 51.02
CA LEU A 491 -14.34 -12.68 51.53
C LEU A 491 -13.93 -12.98 52.99
N PRO A 492 -12.78 -12.52 53.52
CA PRO A 492 -12.41 -12.72 54.93
C PRO A 492 -13.22 -11.87 55.92
N HIS A 493 -14.04 -10.95 55.42
CA HIS A 493 -14.86 -10.02 56.22
C HIS A 493 -16.37 -10.37 56.17
N LEU A 494 -16.73 -11.44 55.43
CA LEU A 494 -18.00 -12.16 55.48
C LEU A 494 -17.91 -13.26 56.55
#